data_AF-A0A818KX30-F1
#
_entry.id   AF-A0A818KX30-F1
#
_cell.length_a   1.000
_cell.length_b   1.000
_cell.length_c   1.000
_cell.angle_alpha   90.00
_cell.angle_beta   90.00
_cell.angle_gamma   90.00
#
_symmetry.space_group_name_H-M   'P 1'
#
loop_
_entity.id
_entity.type
_entity.pdbx_description
1 polymer ?
#
loop_
_entity_poly.entity_id
_entity_poly.type
_entity_poly.pdbx_seq_one_letter_code
_entity_poly.pdbx_strand_id
1 'polypeptide(L)'
;MIPKGGALDGLYRFCTKHATEHTIGSLTVNTIIRLACLVLDTNCFLFDNKYYKQIRGGAMGSPFTMTLANIYMHEWEQSLIQHQHERNELYGR
;
A
#
# COMPACT_ATOMS: atom_id res chain seq x y z
N MET A 1 5.30 10.52 0.37
CA MET A 1 5.50 9.33 -0.48
C MET A 1 5.43 8.11 0.41
N ILE A 2 4.63 7.11 0.03
CA ILE A 2 4.24 6.00 0.92
C ILE A 2 5.46 5.18 1.37
N PRO A 3 5.67 4.98 2.67
CA PRO A 3 6.75 4.15 3.19
C PRO A 3 6.55 2.68 2.78
N LYS A 4 7.58 2.06 2.18
CA LYS A 4 7.49 0.67 1.70
C LYS A 4 7.08 -0.32 2.80
N GLY A 5 7.73 -0.25 3.97
CA GLY A 5 7.44 -1.14 5.10
C GLY A 5 5.99 -1.00 5.58
N GLY A 6 5.60 0.23 5.93
CA GLY A 6 4.23 0.51 6.40
C GLY A 6 3.15 0.14 5.39
N ALA A 7 3.41 0.29 4.09
CA ALA A 7 2.49 -0.12 3.04
C ALA A 7 2.33 -1.65 2.95
N LEU A 8 3.42 -2.40 3.05
CA LEU A 8 3.38 -3.86 3.06
C LEU A 8 2.68 -4.38 4.32
N ASP A 9 2.92 -3.75 5.47
CA ASP A 9 2.23 -4.09 6.72
C ASP A 9 0.72 -3.82 6.61
N GLY A 10 0.33 -2.69 6.00
CA GLY A 10 -1.08 -2.38 5.77
C GLY A 10 -1.74 -3.29 4.75
N LEU A 11 -1.02 -3.67 3.70
CA LEU A 11 -1.48 -4.70 2.76
C LEU A 11 -1.67 -6.04 3.46
N TYR A 12 -0.76 -6.45 4.33
CA TYR A 12 -0.87 -7.71 5.07
C TYR A 12 -2.11 -7.73 5.97
N ARG A 13 -2.33 -6.65 6.73
CA ARG A 13 -3.54 -6.50 7.57
C ARG A 13 -4.81 -6.50 6.73
N PHE A 14 -4.85 -5.72 5.65
CA PHE A 14 -5.98 -5.69 4.73
C PHE A 14 -6.29 -7.08 4.16
N CYS A 15 -5.28 -7.77 3.64
CA CYS A 15 -5.47 -9.10 3.07
C CYS A 15 -5.92 -10.11 4.12
N THR A 16 -5.36 -10.06 5.33
CA THR A 16 -5.75 -10.96 6.43
C THR A 16 -7.18 -10.72 6.88
N LYS A 17 -7.63 -9.46 6.93
CA LYS A 17 -9.00 -9.06 7.28
C LYS A 17 -10.03 -9.56 6.26
N HIS A 18 -9.65 -9.62 4.98
CA HIS A 18 -10.56 -9.95 3.87
C HIS A 18 -10.33 -11.35 3.27
N ALA A 19 -9.40 -12.12 3.81
CA ALA A 19 -9.14 -13.47 3.35
C ALA A 19 -10.23 -14.44 3.82
N THR A 20 -10.65 -15.33 2.92
CA THR A 20 -11.45 -16.50 3.27
C THR A 20 -10.49 -17.68 3.35
N GLU A 21 -10.46 -18.38 4.49
CA GLU A 21 -9.55 -19.52 4.70
C GLU A 21 -8.07 -19.19 4.43
N HIS A 22 -7.61 -17.99 4.83
CA HIS A 22 -6.25 -17.49 4.61
C HIS A 22 -5.85 -17.25 3.13
N THR A 23 -6.83 -17.21 2.23
CA THR A 23 -6.63 -16.95 0.81
C THR A 23 -7.47 -15.78 0.30
N ILE A 24 -7.00 -15.14 -0.77
CA ILE A 24 -7.77 -14.22 -1.58
C ILE A 24 -7.79 -14.79 -3.00
N GLY A 25 -8.97 -15.26 -3.43
CA GLY A 25 -9.10 -16.07 -4.63
C GLY A 25 -8.31 -17.37 -4.47
N SER A 26 -7.31 -17.58 -5.33
CA SER A 26 -6.43 -18.77 -5.29
C SER A 26 -5.08 -18.51 -4.62
N LEU A 27 -4.83 -17.29 -4.13
CA LEU A 27 -3.53 -16.89 -3.60
C LEU A 27 -3.55 -16.80 -2.07
N THR A 28 -2.52 -17.34 -1.43
CA THR A 28 -2.30 -17.10 0.01
C THR A 28 -1.89 -15.65 0.25
N VAL A 29 -2.21 -15.12 1.44
CA VAL A 29 -1.79 -13.78 1.86
C VAL A 29 -0.27 -13.61 1.73
N ASN A 30 0.52 -14.61 2.14
CA ASN A 30 1.99 -14.58 2.04
C ASN A 30 2.47 -14.47 0.58
N THR A 31 1.82 -15.18 -0.35
CA THR A 31 2.12 -15.07 -1.79
C THR A 31 1.88 -13.65 -2.28
N ILE A 32 0.76 -13.04 -1.92
CA ILE A 32 0.42 -11.66 -2.30
C ILE A 32 1.47 -10.68 -1.78
N ILE A 33 1.90 -10.81 -0.52
CA ILE A 33 2.95 -9.95 0.06
C ILE A 33 4.29 -10.12 -0.66
N ARG A 34 4.68 -11.36 -1.01
CA ARG A 34 5.92 -11.59 -1.76
C ARG A 34 5.88 -10.96 -3.16
N LEU A 35 4.75 -11.04 -3.85
CA LEU A 35 4.55 -10.38 -5.14
C LEU A 35 4.58 -8.85 -5.01
N ALA A 36 3.95 -8.30 -3.97
CA ALA A 36 4.01 -6.88 -3.65
C ALA A 36 5.45 -6.40 -3.41
N CYS A 37 6.23 -7.13 -2.61
CA CYS A 37 7.65 -6.85 -2.39
C CYS A 37 8.42 -6.83 -3.72
N LEU A 38 8.21 -7.82 -4.58
CA LEU A 38 8.86 -7.90 -5.88
C LEU A 38 8.61 -6.64 -6.71
N VAL A 39 7.35 -6.23 -6.87
CA VAL A 39 6.98 -5.03 -7.64
C VAL A 39 7.66 -3.77 -7.08
N LEU A 40 7.71 -3.64 -5.75
CA LEU A 40 8.33 -2.48 -5.09
C LEU A 40 9.87 -2.51 -5.16
N ASP A 41 10.49 -3.69 -5.20
CA ASP A 41 11.94 -3.85 -5.29
C ASP A 41 12.49 -3.76 -6.71
N THR A 42 11.69 -4.11 -7.71
CA THR A 42 12.03 -4.01 -9.13
C THR A 42 11.49 -2.74 -9.77
N ASN A 43 11.22 -1.72 -8.95
CA ASN A 43 10.68 -0.44 -9.41
C ASN A 43 11.76 0.40 -10.12
N CYS A 44 12.00 0.07 -11.38
CA CYS A 44 12.99 0.72 -12.24
C CYS A 44 12.33 1.44 -13.42
N PHE A 45 12.90 2.56 -13.86
CA PHE A 45 12.41 3.34 -15.00
C PHE A 45 13.56 3.88 -15.85
N LEU A 46 13.27 4.15 -17.12
CA LEU A 46 14.20 4.74 -18.08
C LEU A 46 13.93 6.25 -18.20
N PHE A 47 14.96 7.06 -18.05
CA PHE A 47 14.90 8.49 -18.29
C PHE A 47 16.23 8.95 -18.91
N ASP A 48 16.19 9.74 -19.97
CA ASP A 48 17.40 10.24 -20.65
C ASP A 48 18.44 9.13 -20.95
N ASN A 49 17.96 8.03 -21.54
CA ASN A 49 18.76 6.84 -21.87
C ASN A 49 19.54 6.22 -20.68
N LYS A 50 19.10 6.47 -19.44
CA LYS A 50 19.68 5.93 -18.21
C LYS A 50 18.61 5.25 -17.36
N TYR A 51 19.00 4.13 -16.75
CA TYR A 51 18.14 3.37 -15.85
C TYR A 51 18.26 3.90 -14.43
N TYR A 52 17.10 4.12 -13.80
CA TYR A 52 17.00 4.55 -12.41
C TYR A 52 16.14 3.56 -11.63
N LYS A 53 16.47 3.37 -10.36
CA LYS A 53 15.62 2.66 -9.41
C LYS A 53 14.97 3.66 -8.47
N GLN A 54 13.66 3.58 -8.34
CA GLN A 54 12.95 4.39 -7.37
C GLN A 54 13.09 3.77 -5.98
N ILE A 55 13.78 4.50 -5.09
CA ILE A 55 14.14 4.02 -3.74
C ILE A 55 13.09 4.31 -2.67
N ARG A 56 12.10 5.16 -2.97
CA ARG A 56 11.03 5.55 -2.05
C ARG A 56 9.70 5.49 -2.77
N GLY A 57 8.67 4.93 -2.13
CA GLY A 57 7.36 4.71 -2.74
C GLY A 57 7.38 3.73 -3.93
N GLY A 58 6.28 3.71 -4.67
CA GLY A 58 6.15 2.97 -5.94
C GLY A 58 6.01 3.91 -7.14
N ALA A 59 6.19 3.40 -8.36
CA ALA A 59 6.08 4.19 -9.58
C ALA A 59 4.67 4.76 -9.75
N MET A 60 4.60 6.08 -9.97
CA MET A 60 3.34 6.74 -10.35
C MET A 60 2.93 6.24 -11.74
N GLY A 61 1.75 5.62 -11.82
CA GLY A 61 1.26 4.94 -13.04
C GLY A 61 1.26 3.41 -12.94
N SER A 62 1.88 2.82 -11.92
CA SER A 62 1.72 1.40 -11.62
C SER A 62 0.31 1.12 -11.07
N PRO A 63 -0.50 0.23 -11.68
CA PRO A 63 -1.82 -0.13 -11.18
C PRO A 63 -1.76 -0.66 -9.74
N PHE A 64 -0.71 -1.44 -9.43
CA PHE A 64 -0.50 -1.97 -8.09
C PHE A 64 -0.17 -0.89 -7.06
N THR A 65 0.71 0.05 -7.42
CA THR A 65 1.13 1.12 -6.49
C THR A 65 -0.06 2.00 -6.09
N MET A 66 -0.98 2.28 -7.01
CA MET A 66 -2.18 3.07 -6.72
C MET A 66 -3.12 2.33 -5.74
N THR A 67 -3.36 1.04 -5.95
CA THR A 67 -4.16 0.24 -5.01
C THR A 67 -3.51 0.13 -3.64
N LEU A 68 -2.20 -0.11 -3.59
CA LEU A 68 -1.44 -0.16 -2.35
C LEU A 68 -1.49 1.18 -1.59
N ALA A 69 -1.45 2.30 -2.32
CA ALA A 69 -1.61 3.63 -1.77
C ALA A 69 -2.95 3.81 -1.07
N ASN A 70 -4.04 3.41 -1.73
CA ASN A 70 -5.38 3.52 -1.16
C ASN A 70 -5.53 2.68 0.12
N ILE A 71 -5.00 1.45 0.13
CA ILE A 71 -5.01 0.58 1.31
C ILE A 71 -4.24 1.23 2.46
N TYR A 72 -3.02 1.71 2.19
CA TYR A 72 -2.19 2.34 3.21
C TYR A 72 -2.83 3.62 3.78
N MET A 73 -3.34 4.49 2.91
CA MET A 73 -4.00 5.73 3.32
C MET A 73 -5.24 5.45 4.15
N HIS A 74 -6.07 4.48 3.72
CA HIS A 74 -7.25 4.09 4.47
C HIS A 74 -6.91 3.72 5.91
N GLU A 75 -5.90 2.88 6.13
CA GLU A 75 -5.48 2.52 7.49
C GLU A 75 -4.85 3.67 8.26
N TRP A 76 -3.98 4.44 7.61
CA TRP A 76 -3.25 5.55 8.23
C TRP A 76 -4.20 6.65 8.73
N GLU A 77 -5.29 6.90 8.01
CA GLU A 77 -6.28 7.93 8.36
C GLU A 77 -7.22 7.52 9.50
N GLN A 78 -7.31 6.22 9.86
CA GLN A 78 -8.32 5.77 10.83
C GLN A 78 -8.19 6.41 12.21
N SER A 79 -6.96 6.59 12.71
CA SER A 79 -6.74 7.22 14.03
C SER A 79 -7.18 8.68 14.05
N LEU A 80 -6.96 9.39 12.94
CA LEU A 80 -7.38 10.77 12.76
C LEU A 80 -8.91 10.87 12.64
N ILE A 81 -9.51 10.00 11.83
CA ILE A 81 -10.98 9.91 11.70
C ILE A 81 -11.62 9.65 13.06
N GLN A 82 -11.07 8.72 13.85
CA GLN A 82 -11.56 8.42 15.19
C GLN A 82 -11.45 9.63 16.13
N HIS A 83 -10.30 10.30 16.14
CA HIS A 83 -10.07 11.51 16.94
C HIS A 83 -11.07 12.61 16.62
N GLN A 84 -11.34 12.83 15.33
CA GLN A 84 -12.28 13.84 14.87
C GLN A 84 -13.71 13.51 15.22
N HIS A 85 -14.08 12.23 15.13
CA HIS A 85 -15.39 11.74 15.54
C HIS A 85 -15.64 12.00 17.03
N GLU A 86 -14.65 11.74 17.89
CA GLU A 86 -14.75 11.96 19.34
C GLU A 86 -14.86 13.44 19.72
N ARG A 87 -14.23 14.33 18.94
CA ARG A 87 -14.17 15.77 19.21
C ARG A 87 -15.19 16.60 18.44
N ASN A 88 -15.99 15.96 17.59
CA ASN A 88 -16.95 16.60 16.69
C ASN A 88 -16.28 17.63 15.75
N GLU A 89 -15.06 17.32 15.29
CA GLU A 89 -14.25 18.13 14.39
C GLU A 89 -14.45 17.68 12.92
N LEU A 90 -14.26 18.58 11.95
CA LEU A 90 -14.38 18.27 10.51
C LEU A 90 -13.00 18.05 9.88
N TYR A 91 -12.85 16.97 9.11
CA TYR A 91 -11.64 16.72 8.30
C TYR A 91 -11.59 17.62 7.06
N GLY A 92 -10.45 18.26 6.82
CA GLY A 92 -10.17 18.99 5.57
C GLY A 92 -10.74 20.40 5.47
N ARG A 93 -10.97 21.09 6.59
CA ARG A 93 -11.23 22.55 6.62
C ARG A 93 -10.08 23.32 7.23
#